data_AF-A0A2P5ASN6-F1
#
_entry.id   AF-A0A2P5ASN6-F1
#
_cell.length_a   1.000
_cell.length_b   1.000
_cell.length_c   1.000
_cell.angle_alpha   90.00
_cell.angle_beta   90.00
_cell.angle_gamma   90.00
#
_symmetry.space_group_name_H-M   'P 1'
#
loop_
_entity.id
_entity.type
_entity.pdbx_description
1 polymer ?
#
loop_
_entity_poly.entity_id
_entity_poly.type
_entity_poly.pdbx_seq_one_letter_code
_entity_poly.pdbx_strand_id
1 'polypeptide(L)'
;MPVRSREDRRTDEVEEVLVNNSLDDVTWLCSLSESELDLLISLKMLVLQRAKTIGCEQLAQKFDLKMLRALGLILMEYLKVKVKDKSLVAGLAESAAFMDCCNLLECDIENFLDSEEIRECIGAKSKKRHPNRLVKLI
;
A
#
# COMPACT_ATOMS: atom_id res chain seq x y z
N MET A 1 -34.52 17.07 17.47
CA MET A 1 -33.22 16.50 17.06
C MET A 1 -33.44 15.00 16.85
N PRO A 2 -33.56 14.50 15.61
CA PRO A 2 -33.73 13.07 15.39
C PRO A 2 -32.37 12.37 15.58
N VAL A 3 -32.36 11.29 16.35
CA VAL A 3 -31.19 10.44 16.56
C VAL A 3 -31.09 9.51 15.36
N ARG A 4 -30.09 9.71 14.48
CA ARG A 4 -29.79 8.78 13.37
C ARG A 4 -29.36 7.42 13.93
N SER A 5 -30.02 6.36 13.45
CA SER A 5 -29.78 4.97 13.84
C SER A 5 -28.36 4.50 13.51
N ARG A 6 -27.85 3.51 14.25
CA ARG A 6 -26.49 2.95 14.05
C ARG A 6 -26.31 2.27 12.69
N GLU A 7 -27.37 1.76 12.05
CA GLU A 7 -27.30 1.28 10.65
C GLU A 7 -27.01 2.40 9.64
N ASP A 8 -27.59 3.59 9.82
CA ASP A 8 -27.50 4.74 8.88
C ASP A 8 -26.05 5.30 8.81
N ARG A 9 -25.28 5.15 9.89
CA ARG A 9 -23.84 5.51 9.90
C ARG A 9 -22.96 4.52 9.16
N ARG A 10 -23.37 3.24 9.07
CA ARG A 10 -22.56 2.18 8.48
C ARG A 10 -22.65 2.21 6.95
N THR A 11 -23.77 2.65 6.41
CA THR A 11 -23.99 2.84 4.97
C THR A 11 -23.20 4.02 4.42
N ASP A 12 -23.10 5.12 5.17
CA ASP A 12 -22.34 6.32 4.79
C ASP A 12 -20.81 6.03 4.70
N GLU A 13 -20.26 5.23 5.62
CA GLU A 13 -18.83 4.85 5.62
C GLU A 13 -18.47 3.90 4.46
N VAL A 14 -19.38 3.00 4.10
CA VAL A 14 -19.19 2.06 2.97
C VAL A 14 -19.28 2.80 1.64
N GLU A 15 -20.18 3.78 1.50
CA GLU A 15 -20.26 4.66 0.32
C GLU A 15 -18.99 5.50 0.15
N GLU A 16 -18.45 6.11 1.22
CA GLU A 16 -17.24 6.94 1.13
C GLU A 16 -15.99 6.14 0.73
N VAL A 17 -15.88 4.87 1.14
CA VAL A 17 -14.82 3.94 0.72
C VAL A 17 -14.96 3.52 -0.76
N LEU A 18 -16.20 3.39 -1.24
CA LEU A 18 -16.51 3.07 -2.65
C LEU A 18 -16.33 4.27 -3.59
N VAL A 19 -16.49 5.50 -3.11
CA VAL A 19 -16.46 6.71 -3.95
C VAL A 19 -15.10 6.94 -4.64
N ASN A 20 -14.00 6.42 -4.08
CA ASN A 20 -12.65 6.65 -4.62
C ASN A 20 -11.94 5.40 -5.17
N ASN A 21 -12.55 4.22 -5.08
CA ASN A 21 -11.91 2.95 -5.46
C ASN A 21 -12.75 2.23 -6.52
N SER A 22 -12.08 1.59 -7.48
CA SER A 22 -12.79 0.79 -8.48
C SER A 22 -13.35 -0.50 -7.86
N LEU A 23 -14.33 -1.11 -8.53
CA LEU A 23 -14.85 -2.42 -8.10
C LEU A 23 -13.73 -3.47 -8.05
N ASP A 24 -12.76 -3.39 -8.95
CA ASP A 24 -11.60 -4.29 -9.00
C ASP A 24 -10.67 -4.08 -7.79
N ASP A 25 -10.48 -2.83 -7.36
CA ASP A 25 -9.71 -2.50 -6.16
C ASP A 25 -10.37 -3.08 -4.89
N VAL A 26 -11.69 -2.97 -4.79
CA VAL A 26 -12.46 -3.52 -3.65
C VAL A 26 -12.46 -5.05 -3.69
N THR A 27 -12.64 -5.64 -4.87
CA THR A 27 -12.63 -7.09 -5.04
C THR A 27 -11.27 -7.68 -4.66
N TRP A 28 -10.18 -7.04 -5.10
CA TRP A 28 -8.83 -7.41 -4.68
C TRP A 28 -8.62 -7.25 -3.18
N LEU A 29 -9.03 -6.13 -2.59
CA LEU A 29 -8.87 -5.91 -1.15
C LEU A 29 -9.58 -7.01 -0.34
N CYS A 30 -10.74 -7.47 -0.82
CA CYS A 30 -11.49 -8.58 -0.23
C CYS A 30 -10.90 -9.97 -0.48
N SER A 31 -9.98 -10.14 -1.44
CA SER A 31 -9.30 -11.42 -1.66
C SER A 31 -8.10 -11.60 -0.72
N LEU A 32 -7.61 -10.54 -0.07
CA LEU A 32 -6.45 -10.60 0.81
C LEU A 32 -6.73 -11.39 2.10
N SER A 33 -5.73 -12.14 2.54
CA SER A 33 -5.69 -12.75 3.87
C SER A 33 -5.50 -11.70 4.96
N GLU A 34 -5.82 -12.05 6.21
CA GLU A 34 -5.61 -11.18 7.38
C GLU A 34 -4.16 -10.68 7.49
N SER A 35 -3.18 -11.55 7.25
CA SER A 35 -1.76 -11.18 7.30
C SER A 35 -1.34 -10.20 6.19
N GLU A 36 -1.97 -10.28 5.02
CA GLU A 36 -1.71 -9.35 3.91
C GLU A 36 -2.35 -7.99 4.18
N LEU A 37 -3.56 -7.98 4.74
CA LEU A 37 -4.22 -6.76 5.21
C LEU A 37 -3.40 -6.07 6.31
N ASP A 38 -2.92 -6.83 7.30
CA ASP A 38 -2.07 -6.32 8.38
C ASP A 38 -0.78 -5.69 7.85
N LEU A 39 -0.18 -6.28 6.80
CA LEU A 39 0.98 -5.70 6.13
C LEU A 39 0.64 -4.34 5.50
N LEU A 40 -0.46 -4.25 4.75
CA LEU A 40 -0.90 -3.00 4.12
C LEU A 40 -1.25 -1.92 5.15
N ILE A 41 -1.94 -2.28 6.23
CA ILE A 41 -2.24 -1.39 7.36
C ILE A 41 -0.93 -0.90 7.99
N SER A 42 0.03 -1.80 8.22
CA SER A 42 1.34 -1.46 8.77
C SER A 42 2.09 -0.47 7.87
N LEU A 43 2.05 -0.67 6.55
CA LEU A 43 2.64 0.27 5.58
C LEU A 43 1.96 1.65 5.65
N LYS A 44 0.63 1.70 5.68
CA LYS A 44 -0.12 2.95 5.81
C LYS A 44 0.22 3.68 7.10
N MET A 45 0.34 2.95 8.21
CA MET A 45 0.72 3.51 9.50
C MET A 45 2.15 4.07 9.51
N LEU A 46 3.10 3.35 8.91
CA LEU A 46 4.49 3.84 8.78
C LEU A 46 4.55 5.16 8.00
N VAL A 47 3.81 5.25 6.90
CA VAL A 47 3.70 6.47 6.09
C VAL A 47 3.10 7.61 6.91
N LEU A 48 1.99 7.38 7.61
CA LEU A 48 1.34 8.39 8.45
C LEU A 48 2.28 8.93 9.53
N GLN A 49 2.96 8.03 10.24
CA GLN A 49 3.93 8.40 11.29
C GLN A 49 5.09 9.19 10.69
N ARG A 50 5.62 8.77 9.54
CA ARG A 50 6.71 9.45 8.86
C ARG A 50 6.30 10.85 8.39
N ALA A 51 5.14 10.96 7.74
CA ALA A 51 4.59 12.21 7.23
C ALA A 51 4.39 13.24 8.36
N LYS A 52 3.83 12.80 9.48
CA LYS A 52 3.69 13.60 10.70
C LYS A 52 5.04 14.07 11.23
N THR A 53 6.01 13.16 11.36
CA THR A 53 7.36 13.46 11.88
C THR A 53 8.09 14.52 11.06
N ILE A 54 7.92 14.53 9.73
CA ILE A 54 8.56 15.51 8.84
C ILE A 54 7.73 16.78 8.63
N GLY A 55 6.50 16.86 9.17
CA GLY A 55 5.59 17.99 8.99
C GLY A 55 4.94 18.06 7.62
N CYS A 56 4.80 16.93 6.92
CA CYS A 56 4.21 16.81 5.59
C CYS A 56 3.00 15.87 5.58
N GLU A 57 2.01 16.09 6.44
CA GLU A 57 0.86 15.20 6.62
C GLU A 57 0.04 14.98 5.32
N GLN A 58 -0.03 15.99 4.46
CA GLN A 58 -0.66 15.89 3.13
C GLN A 58 -0.03 14.81 2.25
N LEU A 59 1.24 14.44 2.48
CA LEU A 59 1.89 13.35 1.74
C LEU A 59 1.21 12.01 2.03
N ALA A 60 0.70 11.79 3.25
CA ALA A 60 0.05 10.53 3.61
C ALA A 60 -1.30 10.32 2.92
N GLN A 61 -1.92 11.41 2.42
CA GLN A 61 -3.14 11.34 1.61
C GLN A 61 -2.87 10.74 0.22
N LYS A 62 -1.63 10.82 -0.29
CA LYS A 62 -1.25 10.21 -1.57
C LYS A 62 -1.08 8.69 -1.51
N PHE A 63 -1.03 8.12 -0.30
CA PHE A 63 -0.92 6.68 -0.10
C PHE A 63 -2.32 6.08 0.00
N ASP A 64 -3.10 6.24 -1.07
CA ASP A 64 -4.41 5.61 -1.24
C ASP A 64 -4.28 4.09 -1.44
N LEU A 65 -5.42 3.42 -1.65
CA LEU A 65 -5.46 1.97 -1.83
C LEU A 65 -4.59 1.51 -3.01
N LYS A 66 -4.61 2.26 -4.12
CA LYS A 66 -3.80 1.95 -5.31
C LYS A 66 -2.31 2.03 -5.02
N MET A 67 -1.87 3.07 -4.34
CA MET A 67 -0.46 3.21 -3.95
C MET A 67 -0.05 2.15 -2.92
N LEU A 68 -0.92 1.80 -1.97
CA LEU A 68 -0.66 0.72 -1.02
C LEU A 68 -0.53 -0.64 -1.72
N ARG A 69 -1.41 -0.94 -2.69
CA ARG A 69 -1.32 -2.14 -3.52
C ARG A 69 -0.01 -2.20 -4.29
N ALA A 70 0.38 -1.11 -4.96
CA ALA A 70 1.64 -1.03 -5.69
C ALA A 70 2.86 -1.27 -4.77
N LEU A 71 2.87 -0.68 -3.58
CA LEU A 71 3.94 -0.89 -2.60
C LEU A 71 3.98 -2.32 -2.08
N GLY A 72 2.83 -2.91 -1.77
CA GLY A 72 2.70 -4.31 -1.37
C GLY A 72 3.28 -5.25 -2.44
N LEU A 73 2.90 -5.05 -3.70
CA LEU A 73 3.42 -5.81 -4.84
C LEU A 73 4.96 -5.71 -4.95
N ILE A 74 5.50 -4.48 -4.94
CA ILE A 74 6.95 -4.26 -5.06
C ILE A 74 7.72 -4.95 -3.92
N LEU A 75 7.21 -4.83 -2.69
CA LEU A 75 7.82 -5.45 -1.52
C LEU A 75 7.79 -6.98 -1.62
N MET A 76 6.65 -7.55 -2.01
CA MET A 76 6.50 -9.00 -2.12
C MET A 76 7.31 -9.57 -3.28
N GLU A 77 7.37 -8.91 -4.45
CA GLU A 77 8.24 -9.34 -5.56
C GLU A 77 9.72 -9.29 -5.17
N TYR A 78 10.14 -8.23 -4.47
CA TYR A 78 11.51 -8.17 -3.94
C TYR A 78 11.80 -9.32 -2.97
N LEU A 79 10.88 -9.62 -2.04
CA LEU A 79 11.03 -10.74 -1.12
C LEU A 79 11.06 -12.07 -1.86
N LYS A 80 10.21 -12.27 -2.87
CA LYS A 80 10.13 -13.50 -3.67
C LYS A 80 11.47 -13.82 -4.32
N VAL A 81 12.10 -12.83 -4.94
CA VAL A 81 13.44 -12.98 -5.53
C VAL A 81 14.47 -13.36 -4.46
N LYS A 82 14.47 -12.67 -3.31
CA LYS A 82 15.42 -12.94 -2.22
C LYS A 82 15.25 -14.30 -1.56
N VAL A 83 14.01 -14.80 -1.46
CA VAL A 83 13.68 -16.13 -0.95
C VAL A 83 14.20 -17.20 -1.92
N LYS A 84 13.97 -17.01 -3.23
CA LYS A 84 14.46 -17.93 -4.28
C LYS A 84 15.99 -18.01 -4.33
N ASP A 85 16.68 -16.88 -4.26
CA ASP A 85 18.15 -16.78 -4.27
C ASP A 85 18.82 -17.50 -3.08
N LYS A 86 18.09 -17.67 -1.96
CA LYS A 86 18.62 -18.20 -0.69
C LYS A 86 18.02 -19.54 -0.29
N SER A 87 17.26 -20.19 -1.18
CA SER A 87 16.43 -21.39 -0.93
C SER A 87 17.18 -22.65 -0.44
N LEU A 88 18.49 -22.57 -0.21
CA LEU A 88 19.32 -23.63 0.38
C LEU A 88 19.10 -23.82 1.90
N VAL A 89 18.28 -22.98 2.55
CA VAL A 89 17.95 -23.09 3.99
C VAL A 89 16.55 -23.70 4.15
N ALA A 90 16.44 -24.77 4.94
CA ALA A 90 15.22 -25.58 5.06
C ALA A 90 13.94 -24.79 5.43
N GLY A 91 14.03 -23.72 6.23
CA GLY A 91 12.87 -22.87 6.56
C GLY A 91 12.40 -21.95 5.43
N LEU A 92 13.19 -21.81 4.35
CA LEU A 92 12.90 -20.89 3.25
C LEU A 92 12.10 -21.56 2.12
N ALA A 93 12.05 -22.90 2.08
CA ALA A 93 11.22 -23.65 1.14
C ALA A 93 9.72 -23.48 1.44
N GLU A 94 9.34 -23.52 2.72
CA GLU A 94 7.98 -23.20 3.18
C GLU A 94 7.61 -21.73 2.88
N SER A 95 8.60 -20.84 2.99
CA SER A 95 8.42 -19.43 2.63
C SER A 95 8.19 -19.24 1.12
N ALA A 96 8.85 -20.02 0.26
CA ALA A 96 8.64 -19.95 -1.18
C ALA A 96 7.21 -20.39 -1.58
N ALA A 97 6.70 -21.47 -0.98
CA ALA A 97 5.32 -21.93 -1.20
C ALA A 97 4.29 -20.91 -0.71
N PHE A 98 4.54 -20.25 0.43
CA PHE A 98 3.69 -19.15 0.91
C PHE A 98 3.65 -17.98 -0.09
N MET A 99 4.79 -17.63 -0.70
CA MET A 99 4.84 -16.56 -1.70
C MET A 99 4.00 -16.87 -2.94
N ASP A 100 3.82 -18.14 -3.31
CA ASP A 100 3.01 -18.50 -4.48
C ASP A 100 1.49 -18.38 -4.22
N CYS A 101 1.06 -18.30 -2.95
CA CYS A 101 -0.33 -18.09 -2.56
C CYS A 101 -0.64 -16.64 -2.12
N CYS A 102 0.29 -15.71 -2.32
CA CYS A 102 0.14 -14.33 -1.87
C CYS A 102 -0.62 -13.48 -2.92
N ASN A 103 -1.82 -13.03 -2.56
CA ASN A 103 -2.71 -12.22 -3.39
C ASN A 103 -2.21 -10.77 -3.57
N LEU A 104 -1.20 -10.35 -2.80
CA LEU A 104 -0.47 -9.11 -3.09
C LEU A 104 0.38 -9.20 -4.37
N LEU A 105 0.71 -10.41 -4.82
CA LEU A 105 1.42 -10.65 -6.08
C LEU A 105 0.46 -10.79 -7.28
N GLU A 106 -0.84 -10.94 -7.03
CA GLU A 106 -1.86 -10.92 -8.07
C GLU A 106 -2.10 -9.47 -8.51
N CYS A 107 -1.49 -9.10 -9.64
CA CYS A 107 -1.67 -7.78 -10.22
C CYS A 107 -1.73 -7.86 -11.75
N ASP A 108 -2.86 -7.41 -12.31
CA ASP A 108 -2.90 -6.93 -13.69
C ASP A 108 -2.29 -5.53 -13.70
N ILE A 109 -0.96 -5.48 -13.84
CA ILE A 109 -0.16 -4.24 -13.85
C ILE A 109 -0.69 -3.25 -14.90
N GLU A 110 -1.34 -3.76 -15.96
CA GLU A 110 -1.97 -2.96 -17.02
C GLU A 110 -3.08 -2.01 -16.53
N ASN A 111 -3.68 -2.25 -15.35
CA ASN A 111 -4.79 -1.44 -14.82
C ASN A 111 -4.39 -0.41 -13.75
N PHE A 112 -3.14 -0.39 -13.27
CA PHE A 112 -2.84 0.30 -12.00
C PHE A 112 -2.41 1.76 -12.11
N LEU A 113 -1.53 2.07 -13.06
CA LEU A 113 -1.07 3.42 -13.33
C LEU A 113 -0.60 3.48 -14.77
N ASP A 114 -0.97 4.53 -15.50
CA ASP A 114 -0.26 4.82 -16.74
C ASP A 114 1.23 5.04 -16.38
N SER A 115 2.13 4.52 -17.22
CA SER A 115 3.57 4.74 -17.09
C SER A 115 3.93 6.23 -16.89
N GLU A 116 3.08 7.12 -17.41
CA GLU A 116 3.09 8.57 -17.19
C GLU A 116 2.84 8.96 -15.72
N GLU A 117 1.82 8.38 -15.06
CA GLU A 117 1.46 8.66 -13.65
C GLU A 117 2.51 8.12 -12.67
N ILE A 118 3.09 6.95 -12.96
CA ILE A 118 4.24 6.43 -12.20
C ILE A 118 5.42 7.40 -12.33
N ARG A 119 5.69 7.86 -13.56
CA ARG A 119 6.76 8.83 -13.83
C ARG A 119 6.48 10.17 -13.18
N GLU A 120 5.24 10.63 -13.02
CA GLU A 120 4.93 11.85 -12.26
C GLU A 120 5.12 11.66 -10.74
N CYS A 121 4.76 10.50 -10.20
CA CYS A 121 4.99 10.17 -8.80
C CYS A 121 6.49 10.09 -8.45
N ILE A 122 7.29 9.55 -9.38
CA ILE A 122 8.75 9.39 -9.23
C ILE A 122 9.52 10.63 -9.75
N GLY A 123 8.89 11.41 -10.62
CA GLY A 123 9.44 12.53 -11.40
C GLY A 123 9.67 13.78 -10.59
N ALA A 124 10.82 13.82 -9.94
CA ALA A 124 11.74 14.95 -9.86
C ALA A 124 11.14 16.37 -10.02
N LYS A 125 10.55 16.93 -8.96
CA LYS A 125 10.80 18.35 -8.66
C LYS A 125 12.15 18.46 -7.96
N SER A 126 13.22 18.51 -8.75
CA SER A 126 14.47 19.14 -8.32
C SER A 126 14.24 20.64 -8.16
N LYS A 127 13.55 21.05 -7.08
CA LYS A 127 13.47 22.45 -6.67
C LYS A 127 13.66 22.54 -5.15
N LYS A 128 14.86 23.01 -4.80
CA LYS A 128 15.39 23.40 -3.49
C LYS A 128 15.32 22.30 -2.42
N ARG A 129 16.43 21.55 -2.31
CA ARG A 129 16.77 20.78 -1.11
C ARG A 129 16.67 21.72 0.10
N HIS A 130 15.72 21.48 1.00
CA HIS A 130 15.81 22.00 2.35
C HIS A 130 16.94 21.25 3.06
N PRO A 131 17.99 21.93 3.56
CA PRO A 131 19.19 21.28 4.11
C PRO A 131 18.93 20.38 5.33
N ASN A 132 17.73 20.40 5.93
CA ASN A 132 17.42 19.68 7.17
C ASN A 132 16.73 18.31 6.98
N ARG A 133 16.58 17.79 5.75
CA ARG A 133 15.92 16.48 5.55
C ARG A 133 16.78 15.26 5.90
N LEU A 134 18.11 15.39 5.91
CA LEU A 134 19.02 14.29 6.27
C LEU A 134 19.01 14.00 7.77
N VAL A 135 18.71 14.98 8.62
CA VAL A 135 18.75 14.83 10.09
C VAL A 135 17.52 14.11 10.65
N LYS A 136 16.46 13.90 9.84
CA LYS A 136 15.28 13.11 10.23
C LYS A 136 15.25 11.72 9.61
N LEU A 137 16.35 11.29 8.97
CA LEU A 137 16.49 9.97 8.34
C LEU A 137 17.33 9.01 9.20
N ILE A 138 17.87 9.50 10.32
CA ILE A 138 18.61 8.76 11.35
C ILE A 138 17.90 8.98 12.68
#